data_AF-A0AAU5NTA1-F1
#
_entry.id   AF-A0AAU5NTA1-F1
#
_cell.length_a   1.000
_cell.length_b   1.000
_cell.length_c   1.000
_cell.angle_alpha   90.00
_cell.angle_beta   90.00
_cell.angle_gamma   90.00
#
_symmetry.space_group_name_H-M   'P 1'
#
loop_
_entity.id
_entity.type
_entity.pdbx_description
1 polymer ?
#
loop_
_entity_poly.entity_id
_entity_poly.type
_entity_poly.pdbx_seq_one_letter_code
_entity_poly.pdbx_strand_id
1 'polypeptide(L)'
;MSDPKAMNLRFPDPAQRTAIAAAAKQAGVSMQEYILSAAYERATAVEQRFLEGFKASMARSGAAFAAEAGSLDASAEQRESEREALRELQQRGQGHAA
;
A
#
# COMPACT_ATOMS: atom_id res chain seq x y z
N MET A 1 1.27 33.66 14.64
CA MET A 1 1.97 32.70 13.76
C MET A 1 3.32 32.48 14.40
N SER A 2 3.56 31.31 14.98
CA SER A 2 4.80 31.05 15.71
C SER A 2 5.97 31.00 14.73
N ASP A 3 6.96 31.87 14.91
CA ASP A 3 8.18 31.83 14.11
C ASP A 3 8.81 30.43 14.17
N PRO A 4 9.24 29.86 13.03
CA PRO A 4 9.92 28.58 13.03
C PRO A 4 11.19 28.70 13.88
N LYS A 5 11.23 27.98 14.99
CA LYS A 5 12.38 27.93 15.90
C LYS A 5 13.64 27.64 15.09
N ALA A 6 14.61 28.55 15.14
CA ALA A 6 15.89 28.38 14.47
C ALA A 6 16.52 27.04 14.88
N MET A 7 16.73 26.15 13.91
CA MET A 7 17.27 24.83 14.14
C MET A 7 18.78 24.92 14.32
N ASN A 8 19.26 24.80 15.56
CA ASN A 8 20.69 24.83 15.84
C ASN A 8 21.29 23.42 15.68
N LEU A 9 21.95 23.20 14.56
CA LEU A 9 22.63 21.95 14.25
C LEU A 9 24.08 22.00 14.75
N ARG A 10 24.43 21.07 15.63
CA ARG A 10 25.82 20.83 16.01
C ARG A 10 26.35 19.69 15.15
N PHE A 11 27.47 19.92 14.48
CA PHE A 11 28.24 18.91 13.77
C PHE A 11 29.42 18.53 14.67
N PRO A 12 29.37 17.38 15.37
CA PRO A 12 30.48 16.95 16.23
C PRO A 12 31.76 16.70 15.42
N ASP A 13 31.60 16.28 14.17
CA ASP A 13 32.68 16.05 13.22
C ASP A 13 32.76 17.18 12.16
N PRO A 14 33.87 17.92 12.08
CA PRO A 14 34.10 18.91 11.03
C PRO A 14 34.11 18.34 9.61
N ALA A 15 34.51 17.07 9.43
CA ALA A 15 34.52 16.43 8.12
C ALA A 15 33.09 16.20 7.62
N GLN A 16 32.19 15.76 8.51
CA GLN A 16 30.76 15.65 8.22
C GLN A 16 30.16 16.98 7.74
N ARG A 17 30.46 18.08 8.44
CA ARG A 17 30.01 19.42 8.03
C ARG A 17 30.48 19.76 6.62
N THR A 18 31.74 19.47 6.31
CA THR A 18 32.37 19.77 5.01
C THR A 18 31.75 18.94 3.89
N ALA A 19 31.52 17.65 4.12
CA ALA A 19 30.88 16.76 3.16
C ALA A 19 29.46 17.23 2.82
N ILE A 20 28.66 17.60 3.83
CA ILE A 20 27.29 18.10 3.63
C ILE A 20 27.31 19.45 2.90
N ALA A 21 28.24 20.35 3.23
CA ALA A 21 28.39 21.62 2.54
C ALA A 21 28.77 21.44 1.05
N ALA A 22 29.66 20.49 0.75
CA ALA A 22 30.02 20.15 -0.63
C ALA A 22 28.82 19.56 -1.39
N ALA A 23 28.06 18.66 -0.77
CA ALA A 23 26.85 18.08 -1.36
C ALA A 23 25.76 19.13 -1.63
N ALA A 24 25.52 20.04 -0.67
CA ALA A 24 24.59 21.15 -0.85
C ALA A 24 25.01 22.07 -2.01
N LYS A 25 26.32 22.38 -2.10
CA LYS A 25 26.86 23.17 -3.22
C LYS A 25 26.68 22.47 -4.57
N GLN A 26 26.89 21.16 -4.65
CA GLN A 26 26.66 20.37 -5.86
C GLN A 26 25.18 20.35 -6.25
N ALA A 27 24.28 20.30 -5.26
CA ALA A 27 22.84 20.40 -5.47
C ALA A 27 22.34 21.83 -5.76
N GLY A 28 23.21 22.84 -5.69
CA GLY A 28 22.86 24.24 -5.97
C GLY A 28 21.97 24.90 -4.90
N VAL A 29 21.89 24.32 -3.71
CA VAL A 29 21.02 24.79 -2.62
C VAL A 29 21.82 25.22 -1.40
N SER A 30 21.17 25.93 -0.47
CA SER A 30 21.80 26.25 0.81
C SER A 30 22.02 24.98 1.65
N MET A 31 23.03 24.98 2.53
CA MET A 31 23.28 23.85 3.42
C MET A 31 22.09 23.54 4.34
N GLN A 32 21.36 24.56 4.78
CA GLN A 32 20.18 24.40 5.61
C GLN A 32 19.05 23.72 4.82
N GLU A 33 18.80 24.19 3.60
CA GLU A 33 17.79 23.61 2.71
C GLU A 33 18.11 22.16 2.35
N TYR A 34 19.38 21.87 2.03
CA TYR A 34 19.83 20.51 1.77
C TYR A 34 19.53 19.56 2.94
N ILE A 35 19.81 20.00 4.17
CA ILE A 35 19.54 19.20 5.37
C ILE A 35 18.04 19.04 5.63
N LEU A 36 17.24 20.09 5.42
CA LEU A 36 15.79 20.03 5.59
C LEU A 36 15.13 19.11 4.57
N SER A 37 15.54 19.17 3.31
CA SER A 37 15.04 18.29 2.26
C SER A 37 15.41 16.83 2.54
N ALA A 38 16.66 16.55 2.91
CA ALA A 38 17.09 15.20 3.28
C ALA A 38 16.35 14.66 4.51
N ALA A 39 16.07 15.51 5.51
CA ALA A 39 15.27 15.13 6.67
C ALA A 39 13.82 14.82 6.30
N TYR A 40 13.23 15.60 5.40
CA TYR A 40 11.87 15.39 4.90
C TYR A 40 11.75 14.10 4.08
N GLU A 41 12.68 13.86 3.16
CA GLU A 41 12.77 12.61 2.39
C GLU A 41 12.87 11.40 3.33
N ARG A 42 13.73 11.48 4.35
CA ARG A 42 13.88 10.39 5.32
C ARG A 42 12.62 10.18 6.18
N ALA A 43 11.93 11.25 6.54
CA ALA A 43 10.68 11.16 7.30
C ALA A 43 9.55 10.51 6.48
N THR A 44 9.51 10.77 5.17
CA THR A 44 8.47 10.25 4.26
C THR A 44 8.81 8.89 3.65
N ALA A 45 10.08 8.46 3.69
CA ALA A 45 10.52 7.17 3.18
C ALA A 45 9.81 5.96 3.83
N VAL A 46 9.44 6.07 5.11
CA VAL A 46 8.72 4.98 5.82
C VAL A 46 7.32 4.78 5.22
N GLU A 47 6.62 5.88 4.95
CA GLU A 47 5.29 5.86 4.34
C GLU A 47 5.35 5.26 2.92
N GLN A 48 6.34 5.69 2.11
CA GLN A 48 6.54 5.16 0.78
C GLN A 48 6.76 3.65 0.80
N ARG A 49 7.66 3.16 1.68
CA ARG A 49 7.93 1.73 1.83
C ARG A 49 6.70 0.95 2.29
N PHE A 50 5.89 1.54 3.17
CA PHE A 50 4.63 0.93 3.59
C PHE A 50 3.65 0.80 2.41
N LEU A 51 3.45 1.88 1.65
CA LEU A 51 2.54 1.87 0.49
C LEU A 51 2.99 0.89 -0.60
N GLU A 52 4.30 0.79 -0.84
CA GLU A 52 4.86 -0.20 -1.77
C GLU A 52 4.61 -1.63 -1.30
N GLY A 53 4.88 -1.93 -0.03
CA GLY A 53 4.61 -3.24 0.56
C GLY A 53 3.11 -3.59 0.51
N PHE A 54 2.25 -2.61 0.78
CA PHE A 54 0.80 -2.76 0.69
C PHE A 54 0.35 -3.08 -0.74
N LYS A 55 0.83 -2.32 -1.74
CA LYS A 55 0.53 -2.58 -3.16
C LYS A 55 0.99 -3.96 -3.60
N ALA A 56 2.19 -4.38 -3.19
CA ALA A 56 2.71 -5.71 -3.49
C ALA A 56 1.87 -6.82 -2.84
N SER A 57 1.39 -6.61 -1.61
CA SER A 57 0.48 -7.51 -0.92
C SER A 57 -0.86 -7.63 -1.66
N MET A 58 -1.49 -6.49 -2.01
CA MET A 58 -2.74 -6.45 -2.77
C MET A 58 -2.62 -7.13 -4.13
N ALA A 59 -1.54 -6.90 -4.86
CA ALA A 59 -1.28 -7.55 -6.14
C ALA A 59 -1.17 -9.08 -5.99
N ARG A 60 -0.49 -9.55 -4.94
CA ARG A 60 -0.36 -10.99 -4.65
C ARG A 60 -1.70 -11.63 -4.29
N SER A 61 -2.48 -10.99 -3.42
CA SER A 61 -3.81 -11.47 -3.05
C SER A 61 -4.76 -11.46 -4.24
N GLY A 62 -4.75 -10.39 -5.05
CA GLY A 62 -5.54 -10.30 -6.28
C GLY A 62 -5.19 -11.40 -7.27
N ALA A 63 -3.89 -11.70 -7.45
CA ALA A 63 -3.45 -12.81 -8.30
C ALA A 63 -3.93 -14.18 -7.77
N ALA A 64 -3.94 -14.39 -6.45
CA ALA A 64 -4.46 -15.62 -5.85
C ALA A 64 -5.96 -15.81 -6.11
N PHE A 65 -6.78 -14.78 -5.88
CA PHE A 65 -8.21 -14.85 -6.16
C PHE A 65 -8.54 -14.96 -7.65
N ALA A 66 -7.76 -14.31 -8.53
CA ALA A 66 -7.93 -14.44 -9.97
C ALA A 66 -7.59 -15.86 -10.46
N ALA A 67 -6.56 -16.50 -9.89
CA ALA A 67 -6.22 -17.88 -10.18
C ALA A 67 -7.33 -18.85 -9.72
N GLU A 68 -7.98 -18.55 -8.58
CA GLU A 68 -9.09 -19.36 -8.06
C GLU A 68 -10.41 -19.15 -8.83
N ALA A 69 -10.68 -17.93 -9.30
CA ALA A 69 -11.87 -17.60 -10.11
C ALA A 69 -11.95 -18.42 -11.42
N GLY A 70 -10.80 -18.79 -12.01
CA GLY A 70 -10.77 -19.69 -13.17
C GLY A 70 -11.17 -21.15 -12.86
N SER A 71 -11.14 -21.55 -11.59
CA SER A 71 -11.60 -22.87 -11.12
C SER A 71 -13.06 -22.90 -10.64
N LEU A 72 -13.67 -21.72 -10.49
CA LEU A 72 -15.03 -21.54 -9.95
C LEU A 72 -16.10 -21.34 -11.04
N ASP A 73 -15.76 -21.44 -12.34
CA ASP A 73 -16.80 -21.47 -13.37
C ASP A 73 -17.58 -22.78 -13.20
N ALA A 74 -18.74 -22.69 -12.55
CA ALA A 74 -19.59 -23.82 -12.26
C ALA A 74 -19.90 -24.54 -13.58
N SER A 75 -19.49 -25.81 -13.66
CA SER A 75 -19.71 -26.63 -14.85
C SER A 75 -21.20 -26.64 -15.21
N ALA A 76 -21.52 -26.91 -16.48
CA ALA A 76 -22.92 -26.95 -16.92
C ALA A 76 -23.77 -27.89 -16.05
N GLU A 77 -23.19 -29.01 -15.61
CA GLU A 77 -23.80 -30.01 -14.73
C GLU A 77 -24.04 -29.46 -13.31
N GLN A 78 -23.08 -28.70 -12.78
CA GLN A 78 -23.20 -28.09 -11.45
C GLN A 78 -24.29 -27.01 -11.44
N ARG A 79 -24.40 -26.21 -12.49
CA ARG A 79 -25.49 -25.23 -12.67
C ARG A 79 -26.86 -25.89 -12.85
N GLU A 80 -26.91 -27.05 -13.49
CA GLU A 80 -28.15 -27.81 -13.66
C GLU A 80 -28.61 -28.44 -12.35
N SER A 81 -27.69 -29.05 -11.59
CA SER A 81 -27.99 -29.62 -10.27
C SER A 81 -28.43 -28.56 -9.25
N GLU A 82 -27.84 -27.36 -9.26
CA GLU A 82 -28.30 -26.24 -8.42
C GLU A 82 -29.72 -25.79 -8.78
N ARG A 83 -30.05 -25.72 -10.07
CA ARG A 83 -31.41 -25.37 -10.54
C ARG A 83 -32.42 -26.44 -10.15
N GLU A 84 -32.04 -27.70 -10.19
CA GLU A 84 -32.89 -28.80 -9.76
C GLU A 84 -33.13 -28.79 -8.25
N ALA A 85 -32.08 -28.60 -7.45
CA ALA A 85 -32.20 -28.43 -6.01
C ALA A 85 -33.08 -27.23 -5.61
N LEU A 86 -32.98 -26.11 -6.33
CA LEU A 86 -33.86 -24.95 -6.16
C LEU A 86 -35.32 -25.27 -6.47
N ARG A 87 -35.58 -26.03 -7.55
CA ARG A 87 -36.95 -26.49 -7.90
C ARG A 87 -37.52 -27.42 -6.83
N GLU A 88 -36.72 -28.36 -6.32
CA GLU A 88 -37.16 -29.25 -5.23
C GLU A 88 -37.47 -28.48 -3.95
N LEU A 89 -36.64 -27.50 -3.57
CA LEU A 89 -36.90 -26.65 -2.40
C LEU A 89 -38.20 -25.84 -2.55
N GLN A 90 -38.47 -25.30 -3.73
CA GLN A 90 -39.72 -24.58 -4.00
C GLN A 90 -40.94 -25.51 -3.93
N GLN A 91 -40.83 -26.74 -4.45
CA GLN A 91 -41.90 -27.73 -4.38
C GLN A 91 -42.15 -28.22 -2.94
N ARG A 92 -41.09 -28.41 -2.14
CA ARG A 92 -41.20 -28.77 -0.72
C ARG A 92 -41.77 -27.62 0.13
N GLY A 93 -41.46 -26.36 -0.20
CA GLY A 93 -42.00 -25.17 0.47
C GLY A 93 -43.49 -24.92 0.22
N GLN A 94 -44.04 -25.38 -0.91
CA GLN A 94 -45.48 -25.26 -1.22
C GLN A 94 -46.35 -26.33 -0.53
N GLY A 95 -45.77 -27.33 0.13
CA GLY A 95 -46.50 -28.41 0.81
C GLY A 95 -46.75 -28.20 2.30
N HIS A 96 -46.35 -27.06 2.90
CA HIS A 96 -46.47 -26.80 4.35
C HIS A 96 -47.30 -25.55 4.70
N ALA A 97 -48.09 -25.04 3.75
CA ALA A 97 -49.12 -24.04 4.02
C ALA A 97 -50.51 -24.70 3.91
N ALA A 98 -50.95 -25.37 4.98
CA ALA A 98 -52.33 -25.74 5.22
C ALA A 98 -52.63 -25.62 6.72
#